data_AF-A0A962WV29-F1
#
_entry.id   AF-A0A962WV29-F1
#
_cell.length_a   1.000
_cell.length_b   1.000
_cell.length_c   1.000
_cell.angle_alpha   90.00
_cell.angle_beta   90.00
_cell.angle_gamma   90.00
#
_symmetry.space_group_name_H-M   'P 1'
#
loop_
_entity.id
_entity.type
_entity.pdbx_description
1 polymer ?
#
loop_
_entity_poly.entity_id
_entity_poly.type
_entity_poly.pdbx_seq_one_letter_code
_entity_poly.pdbx_strand_id
1 'polypeptide(L)'
;EAHMTDIKTYSFENRDRGGIQAGEPVHEMWVRISLDLDFVIHDLEAVTDLSPFKICKEAAAGMKKLIGLQIGPGWRRRVHDLVGRTAGCTHLVELLGPLATTAYQTMHWALEERAERKPQRDKPAIIDTCHALASDSPIVKLEWPQFYTGGD
;
A
#
# COMPACT_ATOMS: atom_id res chain seq x y z
N GLU A 1 5.15 4.73 1.34
CA GLU A 1 4.03 5.55 1.87
C GLU A 1 2.92 5.61 0.83
N ALA A 2 1.74 6.07 1.23
CA ALA A 2 0.60 6.32 0.35
C ALA A 2 -0.07 7.64 0.73
N HIS A 3 -0.52 8.36 -0.29
CA HIS A 3 -1.19 9.65 -0.17
C HIS A 3 -2.46 9.62 -1.01
N MET A 4 -3.55 10.18 -0.47
CA MET A 4 -4.79 10.38 -1.19
C MET A 4 -5.28 11.80 -1.00
N THR A 5 -5.68 12.41 -2.12
CA THR A 5 -6.46 13.64 -2.16
C THR A 5 -7.70 13.38 -2.99
N ASP A 6 -8.87 13.76 -2.51
CA ASP A 6 -10.08 13.80 -3.31
C ASP A 6 -10.65 15.22 -3.39
N ILE A 7 -11.08 15.61 -4.59
CA ILE A 7 -11.52 16.97 -4.90
C ILE A 7 -12.84 16.87 -5.65
N LYS A 8 -13.76 17.78 -5.35
CA LYS A 8 -15.06 17.87 -6.04
C LYS A 8 -15.11 19.08 -6.97
N THR A 9 -15.86 18.94 -8.06
CA THR A 9 -16.12 20.00 -9.04
C THR A 9 -17.25 20.95 -8.63
N TYR A 10 -17.88 20.72 -7.47
CA TYR A 10 -18.97 21.51 -6.94
C TYR A 10 -18.75 21.81 -5.46
N SER A 11 -19.16 23.00 -5.03
CA SER A 11 -19.19 23.38 -3.62
C SER A 11 -20.38 22.71 -2.92
N PHE A 12 -20.24 22.45 -1.62
CA PHE A 12 -21.32 21.90 -0.81
C PHE A 12 -21.23 22.37 0.63
N GLU A 13 -22.39 22.42 1.29
CA GLU A 13 -22.49 22.77 2.71
C GLU A 13 -21.79 21.72 3.57
N ASN A 14 -21.01 22.19 4.53
CA ASN A 14 -20.34 21.34 5.50
C ASN A 14 -20.31 22.07 6.85
N ARG A 15 -20.92 21.48 7.88
CA ARG A 15 -21.03 22.12 9.20
C ARG A 15 -19.67 22.37 9.86
N ASP A 16 -18.74 21.44 9.70
CA ASP A 16 -17.49 21.44 10.45
C ASP A 16 -16.44 22.37 9.82
N ARG A 17 -16.55 22.65 8.51
CA ARG A 17 -15.69 23.54 7.73
C ARG A 17 -16.37 24.84 7.28
N GLY A 18 -17.67 25.01 7.50
CA GLY A 18 -18.43 26.16 7.03
C GLY A 18 -18.66 26.16 5.51
N GLY A 19 -18.81 24.97 4.92
CA GLY A 19 -18.80 24.75 3.48
C GLY A 19 -17.44 24.27 2.96
N ILE A 20 -17.46 23.51 1.88
CA ILE A 20 -16.26 23.09 1.14
C ILE A 20 -16.44 23.55 -0.31
N GLN A 21 -15.45 24.26 -0.85
CA GLN A 21 -15.55 24.86 -2.19
C GLN A 21 -15.17 23.86 -3.30
N ALA A 22 -15.71 24.08 -4.49
CA ALA A 22 -15.24 23.39 -5.68
C ALA A 22 -13.73 23.59 -5.87
N GLY A 23 -13.01 22.51 -6.15
CA GLY A 23 -11.53 22.53 -6.25
C GLY A 23 -10.80 22.39 -4.91
N GLU A 24 -11.49 22.52 -3.78
CA GLU A 24 -10.91 22.29 -2.45
C GLU A 24 -10.93 20.79 -2.10
N PRO A 25 -9.84 20.22 -1.53
CA PRO A 25 -9.86 18.83 -1.11
C PRO A 25 -10.91 18.56 -0.02
N VAL A 26 -11.68 17.49 -0.20
CA VAL A 26 -12.59 17.00 0.85
C VAL A 26 -11.77 16.18 1.85
N HIS A 27 -10.92 15.28 1.35
CA HIS A 27 -9.93 14.55 2.14
C HIS A 27 -8.51 14.79 1.62
N GLU A 28 -7.56 14.85 2.55
CA GLU A 28 -6.12 14.81 2.29
C GLU A 28 -5.48 13.95 3.39
N MET A 29 -4.94 12.80 3.01
CA MET A 29 -4.61 11.74 3.96
C MET A 29 -3.35 10.98 3.58
N TRP A 30 -2.56 10.63 4.59
CA TRP A 30 -1.27 9.97 4.44
C TRP A 30 -1.22 8.69 5.28
N VAL A 31 -0.55 7.67 4.76
CA VAL A 31 -0.13 6.48 5.51
C VAL A 31 1.33 6.16 5.16
N ARG A 32 2.17 6.06 6.18
CA ARG A 32 3.57 5.64 6.08
C ARG A 32 3.81 4.47 7.01
N ILE A 33 4.58 3.49 6.53
CA ILE A 33 4.98 2.32 7.32
C ILE A 33 6.48 2.10 7.21
N SER A 34 7.05 1.50 8.26
CA SER A 34 8.40 0.94 8.26
C SER A 34 8.29 -0.58 8.28
N LEU A 35 8.99 -1.24 7.36
CA LEU A 35 8.97 -2.69 7.17
C LEU A 35 10.39 -3.27 7.24
N ASP A 36 10.51 -4.53 7.64
CA ASP A 36 11.70 -5.34 7.39
C ASP A 36 11.60 -6.15 6.09
N LEU A 37 12.65 -6.92 5.78
CA LEU A 37 12.70 -7.81 4.61
C LEU A 37 11.80 -9.04 4.74
N ASP A 38 11.18 -9.27 5.89
CA ASP A 38 10.13 -10.27 6.09
C ASP A 38 8.72 -9.64 5.97
N PHE A 39 8.64 -8.36 5.57
CA PHE A 39 7.41 -7.58 5.42
C PHE A 39 6.62 -7.41 6.72
N VAL A 40 7.28 -7.42 7.87
CA VAL A 40 6.67 -7.12 9.17
C VAL A 40 6.68 -5.61 9.40
N ILE A 41 5.54 -5.05 9.81
CA ILE A 41 5.40 -3.63 10.14
C ILE A 41 6.03 -3.34 11.50
N HIS A 42 7.09 -2.55 11.51
CA HIS A 42 7.77 -2.10 12.73
C HIS A 42 7.24 -0.76 13.24
N ASP A 43 6.78 0.09 12.33
CA ASP A 43 6.17 1.37 12.67
C ASP A 43 5.10 1.78 11.64
N LEU A 44 4.14 2.58 12.08
CA LEU A 44 3.08 3.12 11.24
C LEU A 44 2.67 4.52 11.70
N GLU A 45 2.67 5.44 10.73
CA GLU A 45 2.13 6.78 10.88
C GLU A 45 0.99 7.01 9.88
N ALA A 46 -0.12 7.53 10.37
CA ALA A 46 -1.25 7.94 9.55
C ALA A 46 -1.66 9.36 9.91
N VAL A 47 -2.01 10.16 8.92
CA VAL A 47 -2.41 11.56 9.10
C VAL A 47 -3.62 11.86 8.23
N THR A 48 -4.50 12.74 8.72
CA THR A 48 -5.64 13.29 7.99
C THR A 48 -5.56 14.81 8.11
N ASP A 49 -4.98 15.45 7.11
CA ASP A 49 -4.77 16.89 7.09
C ASP A 49 -6.11 17.60 6.88
N LEU A 50 -6.81 17.18 5.82
CA LEU A 50 -8.15 17.64 5.47
C LEU A 50 -9.16 16.48 5.59
N SER A 51 -10.32 16.79 6.17
CA SER A 51 -11.47 15.88 6.25
C SER A 51 -12.77 16.68 6.39
N PRO A 52 -13.91 16.11 5.98
CA PRO A 52 -15.20 16.79 6.10
C PRO A 52 -15.76 16.81 7.52
N PHE A 53 -15.25 15.96 8.43
CA PHE A 53 -15.72 15.88 9.81
C PHE A 53 -14.53 15.93 10.77
N LYS A 54 -14.63 16.73 11.85
CA LYS A 54 -13.54 16.91 12.81
C LYS A 54 -13.08 15.60 13.45
N ILE A 55 -14.02 14.69 13.72
CA ILE A 55 -13.76 13.38 14.33
C ILE A 55 -12.94 12.45 13.44
N CYS A 56 -12.90 12.66 12.11
CA CYS A 56 -12.16 11.78 11.20
C CYS A 56 -10.67 11.66 11.55
N LYS A 57 -10.08 12.71 12.12
CA LYS A 57 -8.66 12.73 12.51
C LYS A 57 -8.33 11.70 13.61
N GLU A 58 -9.31 11.32 14.42
CA GLU A 58 -9.11 10.36 15.51
C GLU A 58 -8.85 8.94 15.00
N ALA A 59 -9.33 8.61 13.79
CA ALA A 59 -9.15 7.29 13.19
C ALA A 59 -7.68 6.95 12.89
N ALA A 60 -6.83 7.97 12.71
CA ALA A 60 -5.40 7.78 12.46
C ALA A 60 -4.69 7.01 13.60
N ALA A 61 -5.07 7.26 14.85
CA ALA A 61 -4.50 6.57 16.00
C ALA A 61 -4.79 5.06 15.98
N GLY A 62 -5.94 4.65 15.46
CA GLY A 62 -6.34 3.25 15.33
C GLY A 62 -5.44 2.44 14.40
N MET A 63 -4.79 3.09 13.43
CA MET A 63 -3.93 2.43 12.45
C MET A 63 -2.69 1.78 13.08
N LYS A 64 -2.24 2.25 14.25
CA LYS A 64 -1.11 1.65 14.99
C LYS A 64 -1.34 0.19 15.39
N LYS A 65 -2.59 -0.29 15.39
CA LYS A 65 -2.93 -1.71 15.61
C LYS A 65 -2.34 -2.65 14.56
N LEU A 66 -1.90 -2.11 13.41
CA LEU A 66 -1.27 -2.89 12.35
C LEU A 66 0.22 -3.14 12.60
N ILE A 67 0.85 -2.46 13.57
CA ILE A 67 2.24 -2.72 13.95
C ILE A 67 2.36 -4.16 14.44
N GLY A 68 3.36 -4.87 13.94
CA GLY A 68 3.58 -6.30 14.16
C GLY A 68 2.88 -7.22 13.16
N LEU A 69 1.98 -6.70 12.30
CA LEU A 69 1.44 -7.50 11.21
C LEU A 69 2.43 -7.65 10.07
N GLN A 70 2.40 -8.83 9.47
CA GLN A 70 3.09 -9.12 8.22
C GLN A 70 2.19 -8.85 7.02
N ILE A 71 2.71 -8.12 6.03
CA ILE A 71 2.09 -8.01 4.71
C ILE A 71 2.30 -9.34 3.98
N GLY A 72 1.22 -9.92 3.43
CA GLY A 72 1.25 -11.22 2.77
C GLY A 72 -0.12 -11.88 2.61
N PRO A 73 -0.18 -13.22 2.43
CA PRO A 73 -1.43 -13.94 2.28
C PRO A 73 -2.41 -13.62 3.40
N GLY A 74 -3.65 -13.26 3.06
CA GLY A 74 -4.67 -12.86 4.03
C GLY A 74 -4.56 -11.42 4.55
N TRP A 75 -3.64 -10.60 4.04
CA TRP A 75 -3.42 -9.20 4.45
C TRP A 75 -4.72 -8.39 4.56
N ARG A 76 -5.50 -8.34 3.48
CA ARG A 76 -6.76 -7.56 3.44
C ARG A 76 -7.74 -7.95 4.55
N ARG A 77 -7.85 -9.26 4.81
CA ARG A 77 -8.71 -9.77 5.88
C ARG A 77 -8.21 -9.32 7.26
N ARG A 78 -6.92 -9.50 7.55
CA ARG A 78 -6.33 -9.09 8.84
C ARG A 78 -6.44 -7.57 9.08
N VAL A 79 -6.22 -6.77 8.04
CA VAL A 79 -6.42 -5.32 8.10
C VAL A 79 -7.87 -5.00 8.46
N HIS A 80 -8.82 -5.60 7.74
CA HIS A 80 -10.24 -5.37 8.00
C HIS A 80 -10.65 -5.83 9.41
N ASP A 81 -10.10 -6.93 9.91
CA ASP A 81 -10.41 -7.44 11.26
C ASP A 81 -9.92 -6.49 12.38
N LEU A 82 -8.83 -5.74 12.17
CA LEU A 82 -8.25 -4.84 13.19
C LEU A 82 -8.74 -3.40 13.10
N VAL A 83 -8.88 -2.88 11.88
CA VAL A 83 -9.14 -1.45 11.62
C VAL A 83 -10.25 -1.22 10.60
N GLY A 84 -10.96 -2.27 10.19
CA GLY A 84 -12.11 -2.14 9.29
C GLY A 84 -13.34 -1.52 9.97
N ARG A 85 -14.31 -1.12 9.14
CA ARG A 85 -15.61 -0.57 9.58
C ARG A 85 -15.40 0.60 10.55
N THR A 86 -16.04 0.55 11.72
CA THR A 86 -16.01 1.61 12.73
C THR A 86 -14.73 1.62 13.56
N ALA A 87 -13.83 0.63 13.39
CA ALA A 87 -12.56 0.58 14.12
C ALA A 87 -11.47 1.47 13.49
N GLY A 88 -11.71 2.00 12.29
CA GLY A 88 -10.80 2.87 11.56
C GLY A 88 -11.53 3.75 10.55
N CYS A 89 -10.77 4.42 9.66
CA CYS A 89 -11.32 5.20 8.56
C CYS A 89 -11.26 4.37 7.28
N THR A 90 -12.39 4.26 6.56
CA THR A 90 -12.45 3.58 5.26
C THR A 90 -11.33 4.04 4.32
N HIS A 91 -11.11 5.35 4.19
CA HIS A 91 -10.09 5.90 3.29
C HIS A 91 -8.66 5.48 3.68
N LEU A 92 -8.30 5.53 4.97
CA LEU A 92 -6.98 5.07 5.42
C LEU A 92 -6.80 3.57 5.21
N VAL A 93 -7.86 2.78 5.39
CA VAL A 93 -7.84 1.33 5.17
C VAL A 93 -7.62 1.00 3.70
N GLU A 94 -8.30 1.70 2.79
CA GLU A 94 -8.15 1.48 1.34
C GLU A 94 -6.72 1.82 0.85
N LEU A 95 -6.07 2.84 1.45
CA LEU A 95 -4.68 3.18 1.14
C LEU A 95 -3.67 2.04 1.43
N LEU A 96 -4.00 1.11 2.34
CA LEU A 96 -3.12 -0.01 2.70
C LEU A 96 -2.99 -1.05 1.57
N GLY A 97 -3.94 -1.10 0.64
CA GLY A 97 -3.88 -1.99 -0.52
C GLY A 97 -2.74 -1.60 -1.47
N PRO A 98 -2.77 -0.41 -2.08
CA PRO A 98 -1.70 0.09 -2.93
C PRO A 98 -0.36 0.14 -2.20
N LEU A 99 -0.35 0.55 -0.94
CA LEU A 99 0.88 0.62 -0.13
C LEU A 99 1.55 -0.75 0.03
N ALA A 100 0.78 -1.81 0.25
CA ALA A 100 1.29 -3.18 0.30
C ALA A 100 1.88 -3.64 -1.04
N THR A 101 1.20 -3.35 -2.15
CA THR A 101 1.71 -3.66 -3.51
C THR A 101 3.01 -2.92 -3.78
N THR A 102 3.08 -1.63 -3.44
CA THR A 102 4.30 -0.82 -3.60
C THR A 102 5.45 -1.43 -2.81
N ALA A 103 5.23 -1.81 -1.54
CA ALA A 103 6.27 -2.45 -0.73
C ALA A 103 6.84 -3.72 -1.39
N TYR A 104 5.97 -4.59 -1.93
CA TYR A 104 6.41 -5.79 -2.65
C TYR A 104 7.24 -5.48 -3.88
N GLN A 105 6.80 -4.52 -4.69
CA GLN A 105 7.47 -4.18 -5.94
C GLN A 105 8.82 -3.47 -5.69
N THR A 106 8.93 -2.66 -4.64
CA THR A 106 10.17 -1.90 -4.37
C THR A 106 11.24 -2.70 -3.62
N MET A 107 10.85 -3.69 -2.81
CA MET A 107 11.81 -4.45 -1.99
C MET A 107 12.47 -5.61 -2.73
N HIS A 108 12.10 -5.87 -3.99
CA HIS A 108 12.61 -6.99 -4.77
C HIS A 108 14.14 -7.11 -4.78
N TRP A 109 14.87 -6.03 -5.09
CA TRP A 109 16.32 -6.06 -5.16
C TRP A 109 16.98 -6.41 -3.81
N ALA A 110 16.42 -5.92 -2.70
CA ALA A 110 16.90 -6.27 -1.37
C ALA A 110 16.61 -7.75 -1.02
N LEU A 111 15.51 -8.31 -1.54
CA LEU A 111 15.20 -9.73 -1.41
C LEU A 111 16.12 -10.60 -2.27
N GLU A 112 16.45 -10.15 -3.49
CA GLU A 112 17.43 -10.83 -4.35
C GLU A 112 18.82 -10.86 -3.69
N GLU A 113 19.31 -9.73 -3.18
CA GLU A 113 20.60 -9.69 -2.47
C GLU A 113 20.60 -10.64 -1.26
N ARG A 114 19.49 -10.71 -0.51
CA ARG A 114 19.32 -11.68 0.59
C ARG A 114 19.29 -13.13 0.08
N ALA A 115 18.76 -13.36 -1.12
CA ALA A 115 18.66 -14.68 -1.73
C ALA A 115 19.98 -15.15 -2.38
N GLU A 116 20.80 -14.26 -2.94
CA GLU A 116 22.13 -14.58 -3.46
C GLU A 116 23.08 -15.11 -2.37
N ARG A 117 22.82 -14.74 -1.11
CA ARG A 117 23.50 -15.33 0.05
C ARG A 117 23.10 -16.79 0.32
N LYS A 118 22.13 -17.33 -0.42
CA LYS A 118 21.67 -18.72 -0.35
C LYS A 118 22.04 -19.46 -1.65
N PRO A 119 22.41 -20.75 -1.58
CA PRO A 119 22.86 -21.52 -2.74
C PRO A 119 21.75 -21.93 -3.73
N GLN A 120 20.49 -21.55 -3.50
CA GLN A 120 19.35 -22.03 -4.27
C GLN A 120 18.81 -20.95 -5.22
N ARG A 121 18.77 -21.26 -6.52
CA ARG A 121 18.30 -20.39 -7.62
C ARG A 121 16.86 -20.74 -8.01
N ASP A 122 15.91 -20.52 -7.11
CA ASP A 122 14.49 -20.63 -7.46
C ASP A 122 14.06 -19.44 -8.34
N LYS A 123 12.92 -19.58 -9.03
CA LYS A 123 12.30 -18.51 -9.81
C LYS A 123 12.06 -17.28 -8.91
N PRO A 124 12.55 -16.07 -9.26
CA PRO A 124 12.29 -14.86 -8.49
C PRO A 124 10.80 -14.62 -8.31
N ALA A 125 10.39 -14.32 -7.08
CA ALA A 125 8.98 -14.14 -6.72
C ALA A 125 8.32 -12.93 -7.40
N ILE A 126 9.11 -12.05 -8.04
CA ILE A 126 8.59 -10.89 -8.78
C ILE A 126 8.09 -11.26 -10.19
N ILE A 127 8.55 -12.38 -10.76
CA ILE A 127 8.09 -12.85 -12.08
C ILE A 127 6.62 -13.27 -11.97
N ASP A 128 5.83 -12.93 -13.00
CA ASP A 128 4.37 -13.08 -13.09
C ASP A 128 3.55 -12.20 -12.11
N THR A 129 4.18 -11.21 -11.47
CA THR A 129 3.46 -10.30 -10.56
C THR A 129 2.88 -9.05 -11.23
N CYS A 130 3.34 -8.71 -12.44
CA CYS A 130 2.80 -7.60 -13.22
C CYS A 130 3.02 -7.83 -14.73
N HIS A 131 2.40 -6.99 -15.57
CA HIS A 131 2.47 -7.12 -17.02
C HIS A 131 3.91 -7.08 -17.56
N ALA A 132 4.74 -6.15 -17.06
CA ALA A 132 6.13 -6.01 -17.49
C ALA A 132 7.02 -7.18 -17.04
N LEU A 133 6.61 -7.93 -16.01
CA LEU A 133 7.36 -9.04 -15.43
C LEU A 133 6.69 -10.39 -15.71
N ALA A 134 5.79 -10.47 -16.69
CA ALA A 134 5.24 -11.74 -17.15
C ALA A 134 6.38 -12.63 -17.67
N SER A 135 6.29 -13.94 -17.45
CA SER A 135 7.34 -14.90 -17.86
C SER A 135 7.60 -14.89 -19.37
N ASP A 136 6.66 -14.44 -20.18
CA ASP A 136 6.77 -14.28 -21.62
C ASP A 136 7.11 -12.83 -22.06
N SER A 137 7.43 -11.95 -21.12
CA SER A 137 7.75 -10.54 -21.42
C SER A 137 9.20 -10.36 -21.92
N PRO A 138 9.46 -9.30 -22.72
CA PRO A 138 10.81 -8.92 -23.12
C PRO A 138 11.75 -8.62 -21.94
N ILE A 139 11.22 -8.14 -20.81
CA ILE A 139 12.01 -7.85 -19.60
C ILE A 139 12.51 -9.15 -18.98
N VAL A 140 11.65 -10.16 -18.83
CA VAL A 140 12.07 -11.47 -18.30
C VAL A 140 13.04 -12.16 -19.27
N LYS A 141 12.85 -12.02 -20.59
CA LYS A 141 13.83 -12.52 -21.59
C LYS A 141 15.23 -11.92 -21.39
N LEU A 142 15.31 -10.65 -20.99
CA LEU A 142 16.56 -9.92 -20.80
C LEU A 142 17.20 -10.20 -19.43
N GLU A 143 16.44 -10.03 -18.34
CA GLU A 143 16.95 -10.04 -16.96
C GLU A 143 17.03 -11.46 -16.37
N TRP A 144 16.09 -12.34 -16.76
CA TRP A 144 16.00 -13.72 -16.26
C TRP A 144 15.75 -14.74 -17.39
N PRO A 145 16.66 -14.86 -18.38
CA PRO A 145 16.46 -15.71 -19.57
C PRO A 145 16.17 -17.18 -19.22
N GLN A 146 16.66 -17.68 -18.09
CA GLN A 146 16.40 -19.04 -17.60
C GLN A 146 14.94 -19.30 -17.19
N PHE A 147 14.14 -18.24 -16.96
CA PHE A 147 12.72 -18.33 -16.57
C PHE A 147 11.78 -17.83 -17.67
N TYR A 148 12.30 -17.44 -18.84
CA TYR A 148 11.50 -16.97 -19.96
C TYR A 148 10.70 -18.11 -20.60
N THR A 149 9.41 -17.87 -20.88
CA THR A 149 8.48 -18.87 -21.44
C THR A 149 7.90 -18.49 -22.80
N GLY A 150 8.25 -17.32 -23.35
CA GLY A 150 7.77 -16.90 -24.67
C GLY A 150 8.47 -17.65 -25.80
N GLY A 151 7.85 -17.62 -26.99
CA GLY A 151 8.47 -18.12 -28.22
C GLY A 151 9.63 -17.22 -28.68
N ASP A 152 10.42 -17.75 -29.61
CA ASP A 152 11.42 -16.98 -30.36
C ASP A 152 10.77 -16.04 -31.39
#